data_AF-A0A3S4N558-F1
#
_entry.id   AF-A0A3S4N558-F1
#
_cell.length_a   1.000
_cell.length_b   1.000
_cell.length_c   1.000
_cell.angle_alpha   90.00
_cell.angle_beta   90.00
_cell.angle_gamma   90.00
#
_symmetry.space_group_name_H-M   'P 1'
#
loop_
_entity.id
_entity.type
_entity.pdbx_description
1 polymer ?
#
loop_
_entity_poly.entity_id
_entity_poly.type
_entity_poly.pdbx_seq_one_letter_code
_entity_poly.pdbx_strand_id
1 'polypeptide(L)'
;MIKTATRFTILTFLLLGISTYAQEKKKFSSIPAILQQIIPGSRVDSWVLVYNSYGKGEEIKTSGKVNYTPQFSGFNLFPSEDSFYYIAYSEGGKVSYVTDAEGLKKFVDRIDNAQEAAIILAADGYMVDEEFKDLAGNYHEDQSNYYLDLGKLTSKECPYQKTHYTVTVSKSTGAVSNVKDNGTYIELYNKKCANNPRLLKIEKKEEPKKDEPKKTSKRR
;
A
#
# COMPACT_ATOMS: atom_id res chain seq x y z
N MET A 1 -8.93 37.52 -39.07
CA MET A 1 -7.53 37.12 -38.77
C MET A 1 -7.25 37.40 -37.31
N ILE A 2 -6.96 36.37 -36.50
CA ILE A 2 -6.56 36.55 -35.09
C ILE A 2 -5.15 37.16 -35.09
N LYS A 3 -4.98 38.33 -34.46
CA LYS A 3 -3.67 39.00 -34.35
C LYS A 3 -2.66 38.07 -33.66
N THR A 4 -1.42 38.08 -34.14
CA THR A 4 -0.32 37.21 -33.68
C THR A 4 -0.11 37.25 -32.16
N ALA A 5 -0.28 38.43 -31.55
CA ALA A 5 -0.22 38.61 -30.10
C ALA A 5 -1.27 37.76 -29.35
N THR A 6 -2.53 37.74 -29.81
CA THR A 6 -3.62 36.94 -29.23
C THR A 6 -3.33 35.44 -29.28
N ARG A 7 -2.70 34.96 -30.37
CA ARG A 7 -2.31 33.55 -30.50
C ARG A 7 -1.24 33.18 -29.48
N PHE A 8 -0.29 34.08 -29.25
CA PHE A 8 0.77 33.90 -28.25
C PHE A 8 0.18 33.82 -26.84
N THR A 9 -0.72 34.74 -26.48
CA THR A 9 -1.40 34.74 -25.18
C THR A 9 -2.18 33.45 -24.93
N ILE A 10 -2.96 32.98 -25.90
CA ILE A 10 -3.71 31.72 -25.77
C ILE A 10 -2.75 30.54 -25.58
N LEU A 11 -1.66 30.47 -26.35
CA LEU A 11 -0.65 29.42 -26.22
C LEU A 11 0.01 29.44 -24.84
N THR A 12 0.34 30.62 -24.31
CA THR A 12 0.92 30.76 -22.96
C THR A 12 -0.05 30.28 -21.87
N PHE A 13 -1.33 30.65 -21.94
CA PHE A 13 -2.34 30.16 -20.99
C PHE A 13 -2.58 28.65 -21.09
N LEU A 14 -2.54 28.08 -22.31
CA LEU A 14 -2.65 26.64 -22.51
C LEU A 14 -1.45 25.89 -21.91
N LEU A 15 -0.24 26.39 -22.13
CA LEU A 15 0.99 25.80 -21.59
C LEU A 15 1.06 25.91 -20.05
N LEU A 16 0.67 27.06 -19.49
CA LEU A 16 0.58 27.24 -18.03
C LEU A 16 -0.46 26.30 -17.40
N GLY A 17 -1.60 26.08 -18.08
CA GLY A 17 -2.61 25.11 -17.64
C GLY A 17 -2.03 23.71 -17.53
N ILE A 18 -1.34 23.23 -18.57
CA ILE A 18 -0.78 21.86 -18.62
C ILE A 18 0.23 21.62 -17.48
N SER A 19 1.06 22.60 -17.15
CA SER A 19 2.06 22.47 -16.08
C SER A 19 1.47 22.31 -14.68
N THR A 20 0.23 22.77 -14.44
CA THR A 20 -0.43 22.65 -13.13
C THR A 20 -1.08 21.28 -12.88
N TYR A 21 -1.45 20.54 -13.94
CA TYR A 21 -2.09 19.23 -13.83
C TYR A 21 -1.12 18.04 -13.88
N ALA A 22 0.12 18.26 -14.30
CA ALA A 22 1.13 17.22 -14.44
C ALA A 22 2.00 17.05 -13.18
N GLN A 23 1.40 16.98 -11.99
CA GLN A 23 2.14 16.54 -10.81
C GLN A 23 2.44 15.05 -10.94
N GLU A 24 3.70 14.73 -11.24
CA GLU A 24 4.19 13.37 -11.26
C GLU A 24 4.15 12.78 -9.85
N LYS A 25 3.55 11.59 -9.71
CA LYS A 25 3.46 10.92 -8.42
C LYS A 25 4.84 10.38 -8.01
N LYS A 26 5.22 10.60 -6.77
CA LYS A 26 6.44 10.06 -6.16
C LYS A 26 6.20 8.60 -5.82
N LYS A 27 7.14 7.72 -6.17
CA LYS A 27 7.08 6.30 -5.82
C LYS A 27 7.77 6.05 -4.49
N PHE A 28 7.21 5.17 -3.67
CA PHE A 28 7.94 4.63 -2.55
C PHE A 28 9.05 3.69 -3.04
N SER A 29 10.24 3.80 -2.45
CA SER A 29 11.42 3.06 -2.88
C SER A 29 11.40 1.60 -2.42
N SER A 30 11.36 1.38 -1.11
CA SER A 30 11.17 0.06 -0.51
C SER A 30 10.70 0.17 0.93
N ILE A 31 10.23 -0.92 1.53
CA ILE A 31 9.76 -0.92 2.93
C ILE A 31 10.85 -0.59 3.93
N PRO A 32 12.07 -1.18 3.84
CA PRO A 32 13.19 -0.71 4.65
C PRO A 32 13.43 0.79 4.46
N ALA A 33 13.39 1.29 3.24
CA ALA A 33 13.63 2.71 2.98
C ALA A 33 12.53 3.62 3.56
N ILE A 34 11.27 3.18 3.55
CA ILE A 34 10.14 3.88 4.20
C ILE A 34 10.35 3.95 5.70
N LEU A 35 10.65 2.82 6.35
CA LEU A 35 10.90 2.76 7.80
C LEU A 35 12.12 3.59 8.21
N GLN A 36 13.13 3.68 7.34
CA GLN A 36 14.29 4.54 7.56
C GLN A 36 13.97 6.04 7.47
N GLN A 37 12.78 6.46 7.02
CA GLN A 37 12.36 7.86 7.04
C GLN A 37 11.55 8.25 8.28
N ILE A 38 11.37 7.34 9.23
CA ILE A 38 10.71 7.67 10.51
C ILE A 38 11.50 8.75 11.25
N ILE A 39 10.77 9.76 11.71
CA ILE A 39 11.11 10.80 12.66
C ILE A 39 10.30 10.47 13.93
N PRO A 40 10.93 9.95 14.99
CA PRO A 40 10.19 9.59 16.19
C PRO A 40 9.69 10.82 16.95
N GLY A 41 8.73 10.60 17.85
CA GLY A 41 8.27 11.63 18.79
C GLY A 41 9.42 12.27 19.58
N SER A 42 9.26 13.54 19.94
CA SER A 42 10.34 14.41 20.45
C SER A 42 10.97 13.97 21.79
N ARG A 43 10.41 12.94 22.44
CA ARG A 43 10.91 12.37 23.70
C ARG A 43 11.94 11.27 23.49
N VAL A 44 12.10 10.78 22.27
CA VAL A 44 13.04 9.71 21.92
C VAL A 44 14.45 10.30 21.77
N ASP A 45 15.37 9.87 22.64
CA ASP A 45 16.76 10.34 22.66
C ASP A 45 17.61 9.65 21.59
N SER A 46 17.42 8.34 21.44
CA SER A 46 18.14 7.48 20.51
C SER A 46 17.31 6.26 20.13
N TRP A 47 17.53 5.69 18.95
CA TRP A 47 16.80 4.51 18.49
C TRP A 47 17.57 3.71 17.44
N VAL A 48 17.21 2.44 17.31
CA VAL A 48 17.73 1.50 16.34
C VAL A 48 16.55 0.75 15.71
N LEU A 49 16.47 0.78 14.39
CA LEU A 49 15.58 -0.06 13.60
C LEU A 49 16.32 -1.32 13.18
N VAL A 50 15.74 -2.47 13.51
CA VAL A 50 16.32 -3.77 13.23
C VAL A 50 15.38 -4.56 12.32
N TYR A 51 15.94 -5.14 11.27
CA TYR A 51 15.28 -6.19 10.49
C TYR A 51 15.75 -7.55 10.98
N ASN A 52 14.82 -8.42 11.38
CA ASN A 52 15.13 -9.78 11.79
C ASN A 52 14.62 -10.77 10.73
N SER A 53 15.52 -11.60 10.23
CA SER A 53 15.20 -12.69 9.32
C SER A 53 15.84 -13.97 9.84
N TYR A 54 15.02 -15.01 10.08
CA TYR A 54 15.48 -16.30 10.62
C TYR A 54 16.35 -16.18 11.89
N GLY A 55 15.99 -15.27 12.80
CA GLY A 55 16.71 -15.07 14.07
C GLY A 55 17.98 -14.23 13.95
N LYS A 56 18.36 -13.78 12.74
CA LYS A 56 19.49 -12.88 12.51
C LYS A 56 18.97 -11.45 12.41
N GLY A 57 19.37 -10.61 13.37
CA GLY A 57 19.07 -9.19 13.38
C GLY A 57 20.11 -8.38 12.62
N GLU A 58 19.65 -7.51 11.72
CA GLU A 58 20.43 -6.52 10.99
C GLU A 58 19.95 -5.12 11.39
N GLU A 59 20.86 -4.28 11.89
CA GLU A 59 20.56 -2.87 12.15
C GLU A 59 20.50 -2.11 10.83
N ILE A 60 19.30 -1.67 10.44
CA ILE A 60 19.09 -0.98 9.16
C ILE A 60 19.06 0.54 9.29
N LYS A 61 18.84 1.07 10.50
CA LYS A 61 19.03 2.49 10.82
C LYS A 61 19.32 2.67 12.30
N THR A 62 20.27 3.55 12.60
CA THR A 62 20.63 3.93 13.96
C THR A 62 20.57 5.46 14.08
N SER A 63 20.11 5.93 15.23
CA SER A 63 20.15 7.32 15.64
C SER A 63 20.62 7.36 17.08
N GLY A 64 21.88 7.78 17.29
CA GLY A 64 22.53 7.67 18.59
C GLY A 64 22.86 6.22 18.98
N LYS A 65 23.15 6.01 20.27
CA LYS A 65 23.50 4.71 20.83
C LYS A 65 22.36 4.19 21.70
N VAL A 66 21.98 2.94 21.49
CA VAL A 66 21.02 2.22 22.34
C VAL A 66 21.67 0.90 22.74
N ASN A 67 21.76 0.62 24.04
CA ASN A 67 22.16 -0.70 24.52
C ASN A 67 20.89 -1.54 24.68
N TYR A 68 20.55 -2.34 23.66
CA TYR A 68 19.32 -3.12 23.64
C TYR A 68 19.59 -4.63 23.56
N THR A 69 18.57 -5.41 23.93
CA THR A 69 18.58 -6.86 23.76
C THR A 69 17.81 -7.24 22.49
N PRO A 70 18.33 -8.17 21.67
CA PRO A 70 17.63 -8.64 20.48
C PRO A 70 16.22 -9.13 20.79
N GLN A 71 15.27 -8.83 19.90
CA GLN A 71 13.88 -9.28 20.01
C GLN A 71 13.60 -10.48 19.08
N PHE A 72 12.69 -11.35 19.51
CA PHE A 72 12.26 -12.55 18.79
C PHE A 72 10.87 -12.41 18.15
N SER A 73 10.29 -11.21 18.24
CA SER A 73 9.02 -10.86 17.59
C SER A 73 9.07 -9.39 17.21
N GLY A 74 8.22 -8.98 16.28
CA GLY A 74 8.16 -7.60 15.83
C GLY A 74 6.98 -7.34 14.90
N PHE A 75 6.90 -6.12 14.43
CA PHE A 75 5.87 -5.71 13.50
C PHE A 75 6.25 -6.13 12.09
N ASN A 76 5.25 -6.37 11.27
CA ASN A 76 5.45 -6.57 9.85
C ASN A 76 4.43 -5.74 9.06
N LEU A 77 4.95 -4.88 8.18
CA LEU A 77 4.12 -4.05 7.31
C LEU A 77 3.63 -4.81 6.07
N PHE A 78 4.19 -6.01 5.81
CA PHE A 78 3.80 -6.91 4.72
C PHE A 78 3.79 -8.35 5.24
N PRO A 79 2.86 -9.20 4.84
CA PRO A 79 3.01 -10.63 5.13
C PRO A 79 4.18 -11.21 4.29
N SER A 80 5.41 -11.12 4.79
CA SER A 80 6.56 -11.92 4.37
C SER A 80 6.76 -13.06 5.37
N GLU A 81 7.05 -14.26 4.88
CA GLU A 81 7.27 -15.40 5.77
C GLU A 81 8.62 -15.29 6.49
N ASP A 82 8.59 -15.59 7.79
CA ASP A 82 9.70 -15.68 8.74
C ASP A 82 10.63 -14.46 8.89
N SER A 83 10.10 -13.24 8.69
CA SER A 83 10.81 -12.01 9.03
C SER A 83 9.92 -10.95 9.68
N PHE A 84 10.55 -10.05 10.45
CA PHE A 84 9.88 -8.93 11.12
C PHE A 84 10.84 -7.77 11.36
N TYR A 85 10.28 -6.60 11.66
CA TYR A 85 11.02 -5.44 12.11
C TYR A 85 10.72 -5.17 13.59
N TYR A 86 11.69 -4.62 14.30
CA TYR A 86 11.43 -4.00 15.59
C TYR A 86 12.28 -2.75 15.75
N ILE A 87 11.86 -1.87 16.64
CA ILE A 87 12.63 -0.69 17.01
C ILE A 87 12.99 -0.81 18.48
N ALA A 88 14.27 -0.63 18.82
CA ALA A 88 14.71 -0.39 20.18
C ALA A 88 14.99 1.10 20.35
N TYR A 89 14.45 1.75 21.37
CA TYR A 89 14.63 3.18 21.57
C TYR A 89 14.87 3.52 23.04
N SER A 90 15.59 4.61 23.29
CA SER A 90 15.80 5.18 24.62
C SER A 90 14.95 6.44 24.78
N GLU A 91 14.21 6.52 25.88
CA GLU A 91 13.51 7.72 26.35
C GLU A 91 13.85 7.92 27.83
N GLY A 92 14.50 9.04 28.15
CA GLY A 92 14.91 9.36 29.54
C GLY A 92 15.85 8.30 30.13
N GLY A 93 16.69 7.70 29.30
CA GLY A 93 17.63 6.64 29.67
C GLY A 93 17.02 5.24 29.86
N LYS A 94 15.72 5.06 29.59
CA LYS A 94 15.06 3.74 29.62
C LYS A 94 14.90 3.20 28.21
N VAL A 95 15.34 1.95 28.00
CA VAL A 95 15.18 1.26 26.73
C VAL A 95 13.80 0.62 26.64
N SER A 96 13.10 0.90 25.56
CA SER A 96 11.78 0.37 25.21
C SER A 96 11.79 -0.18 23.79
N TYR A 97 10.78 -0.96 23.44
CA TYR A 97 10.70 -1.66 22.15
C TYR A 97 9.38 -1.39 21.43
N VAL A 98 9.46 -1.32 20.11
CA VAL A 98 8.31 -1.32 19.20
C VAL A 98 8.31 -2.66 18.48
N THR A 99 7.32 -3.49 18.78
CA THR A 99 7.20 -4.86 18.24
C THR A 99 5.85 -5.12 17.58
N ASP A 100 4.99 -4.11 17.49
CA ASP A 100 3.67 -4.22 16.87
C ASP A 100 3.26 -2.90 16.23
N ALA A 101 2.14 -2.93 15.48
CA ALA A 101 1.64 -1.78 14.74
C ALA A 101 1.15 -0.64 15.67
N GLU A 102 0.65 -0.95 16.86
CA GLU A 102 0.17 0.05 17.82
C GLU A 102 1.34 0.82 18.43
N GLY A 103 2.38 0.10 18.83
CA GLY A 103 3.65 0.66 19.26
C GLY A 103 4.30 1.51 18.17
N LEU A 104 4.21 1.08 16.90
CA LEU A 104 4.75 1.83 15.77
C LEU A 104 4.00 3.15 15.56
N LYS A 105 2.66 3.13 15.67
CA LYS A 105 1.83 4.35 15.66
C LYS A 105 2.25 5.33 16.77
N LYS A 106 2.45 4.84 18.00
CA LYS A 106 2.90 5.66 19.14
C LYS A 106 4.32 6.20 18.98
N PHE A 107 5.21 5.41 18.38
CA PHE A 107 6.61 5.79 18.17
C PHE A 107 6.76 6.91 17.14
N VAL A 108 5.98 6.86 16.07
CA VAL A 108 5.90 7.94 15.06
C VAL A 108 5.33 9.22 15.67
N ASP A 109 4.31 9.11 16.54
CA ASP A 109 3.66 10.23 17.27
C ASP A 109 2.91 11.23 16.38
N ARG A 110 3.59 11.82 15.38
CA ARG A 110 3.05 12.73 14.38
C ARG A 110 3.50 12.33 12.97
N ILE A 111 2.67 12.64 11.97
CA ILE A 111 3.01 12.46 10.56
C ILE A 111 3.71 13.73 10.05
N ASP A 112 5.02 13.67 9.85
CA ASP A 112 5.87 14.72 9.29
C ASP A 112 6.23 14.49 7.82
N ASN A 113 6.06 13.27 7.32
CA ASN A 113 6.30 12.91 5.92
C ASN A 113 5.34 11.84 5.38
N ALA A 114 5.37 11.62 4.07
CA ALA A 114 4.50 10.66 3.40
C ALA A 114 4.80 9.20 3.79
N GLN A 115 6.04 8.89 4.18
CA GLN A 115 6.47 7.57 4.62
C GLN A 115 5.82 7.22 5.96
N GLU A 116 5.78 8.17 6.90
CA GLU A 116 5.04 8.03 8.15
C GLU A 116 3.53 7.89 7.92
N ALA A 117 2.96 8.66 6.98
CA ALA A 117 1.56 8.47 6.60
C ALA A 117 1.29 7.04 6.11
N ALA A 118 2.17 6.49 5.27
CA ALA A 118 2.07 5.10 4.81
C ALA A 118 2.20 4.09 5.96
N ILE A 119 3.11 4.33 6.91
CA ILE A 119 3.29 3.47 8.10
C ILE A 119 2.04 3.46 8.99
N ILE A 120 1.45 4.62 9.26
CA ILE A 120 0.23 4.71 10.08
C ILE A 120 -0.94 4.01 9.40
N LEU A 121 -1.10 4.19 8.09
CA LEU A 121 -2.13 3.51 7.30
C LEU A 121 -1.92 2.00 7.23
N ALA A 122 -0.68 1.51 7.35
CA ALA A 122 -0.41 0.08 7.35
C ALA A 122 -1.03 -0.64 8.55
N ALA A 123 -1.14 0.03 9.71
CA ALA A 123 -1.88 -0.49 10.85
C ALA A 123 -3.39 -0.63 10.58
N ASP A 124 -3.93 0.07 9.58
CA ASP A 124 -5.33 -0.02 9.14
C ASP A 124 -5.51 -0.98 7.94
N GLY A 125 -4.46 -1.76 7.65
CA GLY A 125 -4.43 -2.81 6.62
C GLY A 125 -4.10 -2.32 5.21
N TYR A 126 -3.71 -1.06 5.04
CA TYR A 126 -3.16 -0.58 3.77
C TYR A 126 -1.71 -1.03 3.61
N MET A 127 -1.20 -1.05 2.38
CA MET A 127 0.17 -1.49 2.12
C MET A 127 0.72 -0.81 0.87
N VAL A 128 2.01 -0.47 0.92
CA VAL A 128 2.80 -0.04 -0.23
C VAL A 128 3.21 -1.26 -1.04
N ASP A 129 2.49 -1.57 -2.11
CA ASP A 129 2.79 -2.74 -2.94
C ASP A 129 4.06 -2.50 -3.78
N GLU A 130 5.19 -3.04 -3.33
CA GLU A 130 6.51 -2.85 -3.96
C GLU A 130 6.58 -3.40 -5.39
N GLU A 131 5.75 -4.39 -5.72
CA GLU A 131 5.63 -4.97 -7.06
C GLU A 131 4.78 -4.09 -7.99
N PHE A 132 3.85 -3.32 -7.43
CA PHE A 132 2.88 -2.50 -8.16
C PHE A 132 3.01 -1.00 -7.82
N LYS A 133 4.24 -0.50 -7.70
CA LYS A 133 4.52 0.89 -7.27
C LYS A 133 3.80 1.97 -8.06
N ASP A 134 3.62 1.77 -9.36
CA ASP A 134 2.89 2.72 -10.23
C ASP A 134 1.39 2.82 -9.91
N LEU A 135 0.82 1.81 -9.27
CA LEU A 135 -0.60 1.73 -8.95
C LEU A 135 -0.89 1.87 -7.46
N ALA A 136 -0.16 1.12 -6.63
CA ALA A 136 -0.46 0.88 -5.22
C ALA A 136 0.78 1.05 -4.31
N GLY A 137 1.74 1.88 -4.74
CA GLY A 137 2.96 2.18 -3.98
C GLY A 137 3.54 3.55 -4.32
N ASN A 138 2.67 4.56 -4.46
CA ASN A 138 3.06 5.92 -4.79
C ASN A 138 2.22 6.94 -4.03
N TYR A 139 2.62 8.20 -4.08
CA TYR A 139 1.94 9.31 -3.45
C TYR A 139 2.19 10.61 -4.18
N HIS A 140 1.35 11.60 -3.91
CA HIS A 140 1.65 13.00 -4.18
C HIS A 140 1.19 13.84 -2.98
N GLU A 141 1.53 15.12 -2.98
CA GLU A 141 1.24 15.99 -1.86
C GLU A 141 1.00 17.42 -2.33
N ASP A 142 0.19 18.15 -1.56
CA ASP A 142 0.06 19.59 -1.67
C ASP A 142 0.49 20.25 -0.35
N GLN A 143 0.09 21.50 -0.13
CA GLN A 143 0.43 22.25 1.08
C GLN A 143 -0.22 21.69 2.35
N SER A 144 -1.34 20.98 2.22
CA SER A 144 -2.19 20.58 3.35
C SER A 144 -2.29 19.08 3.55
N ASN A 145 -2.07 18.28 2.50
CA ASN A 145 -2.36 16.85 2.52
C ASN A 145 -1.28 16.01 1.82
N TYR A 146 -1.16 14.76 2.28
CA TYR A 146 -0.60 13.65 1.52
C TYR A 146 -1.75 12.88 0.85
N TYR A 147 -1.53 12.45 -0.38
CA TYR A 147 -2.45 11.60 -1.14
C TYR A 147 -1.71 10.33 -1.52
N LEU A 148 -2.04 9.23 -0.85
CA LEU A 148 -1.33 7.97 -0.97
C LEU A 148 -2.15 6.97 -1.79
N ASP A 149 -1.53 6.40 -2.81
CA ASP A 149 -2.07 5.30 -3.58
C ASP A 149 -1.49 3.99 -3.06
N LEU A 150 -2.33 3.23 -2.36
CA LEU A 150 -1.95 2.05 -1.58
C LEU A 150 -2.81 0.85 -1.96
N GLY A 151 -2.25 -0.34 -1.76
CA GLY A 151 -3.01 -1.59 -1.81
C GLY A 151 -3.70 -1.88 -0.49
N LYS A 152 -4.74 -2.70 -0.53
CA LYS A 152 -5.33 -3.35 0.65
C LYS A 152 -5.78 -4.75 0.28
N LEU A 153 -5.46 -5.72 1.13
CA LEU A 153 -5.88 -7.10 0.94
C LEU A 153 -7.35 -7.22 1.34
N THR A 154 -8.24 -7.35 0.36
CA THR A 154 -9.69 -7.37 0.55
C THR A 154 -10.26 -8.77 0.64
N SER A 155 -9.55 -9.76 0.08
CA SER A 155 -9.87 -11.17 0.27
C SER A 155 -8.58 -12.01 0.31
N LYS A 156 -8.47 -12.85 1.34
CA LYS A 156 -7.45 -13.90 1.46
C LYS A 156 -7.89 -15.23 0.85
N GLU A 157 -9.18 -15.35 0.54
CA GLU A 157 -9.80 -16.61 0.14
C GLU A 157 -9.91 -16.70 -1.39
N CYS A 158 -11.01 -17.25 -1.89
CA CYS A 158 -11.29 -17.52 -3.28
C CYS A 158 -12.29 -16.49 -3.81
N PRO A 159 -11.88 -15.44 -4.54
CA PRO A 159 -10.51 -15.14 -5.00
C PRO A 159 -9.64 -14.39 -3.98
N TYR A 160 -8.33 -14.52 -4.13
CA TYR A 160 -7.36 -13.68 -3.43
C TYR A 160 -7.40 -12.33 -4.12
N GLN A 161 -7.70 -11.26 -3.38
CA GLN A 161 -7.92 -9.93 -3.94
C GLN A 161 -7.10 -8.86 -3.24
N LYS A 162 -6.38 -8.07 -4.05
CA LYS A 162 -5.84 -6.78 -3.63
C LYS A 162 -6.58 -5.66 -4.37
N THR A 163 -7.01 -4.66 -3.62
CA THR A 163 -7.76 -3.50 -4.10
C THR A 163 -6.93 -2.24 -3.91
N HIS A 164 -6.95 -1.37 -4.91
CA HIS A 164 -6.22 -0.09 -4.91
C HIS A 164 -7.10 0.97 -4.26
N TYR A 165 -6.52 1.72 -3.32
CA TYR A 165 -7.14 2.85 -2.66
C TYR A 165 -6.30 4.10 -2.83
N THR A 166 -6.95 5.25 -3.01
CA THR A 166 -6.35 6.56 -2.76
C THR A 166 -6.81 7.06 -1.40
N VAL A 167 -5.87 7.35 -0.50
CA VAL A 167 -6.14 7.81 0.86
C VAL A 167 -5.56 9.21 1.05
N THR A 168 -6.39 10.14 1.51
CA THR A 168 -5.97 11.50 1.89
C THR A 168 -5.67 11.57 3.38
N VAL A 169 -4.48 12.06 3.71
CA VAL A 169 -4.02 12.28 5.08
C VAL A 169 -3.66 13.75 5.27
N SER A 170 -4.25 14.40 6.27
CA SER A 170 -3.95 15.79 6.63
C SER A 170 -2.55 15.92 7.21
N LYS A 171 -1.74 16.86 6.71
CA LYS A 171 -0.40 17.17 7.23
C LYS A 171 -0.42 17.78 8.63
N SER A 172 -1.47 18.55 8.94
CA SER A 172 -1.57 19.26 10.23
C SER A 172 -2.09 18.39 11.36
N THR A 173 -2.97 17.44 11.05
CA THR A 173 -3.68 16.64 12.06
C THR A 173 -3.38 15.14 11.98
N GLY A 174 -2.83 14.66 10.87
CA GLY A 174 -2.71 13.23 10.57
C GLY A 174 -4.05 12.55 10.30
N ALA A 175 -5.17 13.29 10.26
CA ALA A 175 -6.50 12.70 10.07
C ALA A 175 -6.71 12.20 8.64
N VAL A 176 -7.34 11.02 8.55
CA VAL A 176 -7.83 10.45 7.29
C VAL A 176 -9.23 10.99 7.01
N SER A 177 -9.48 11.51 5.80
CA SER A 177 -10.77 12.12 5.45
C SER A 177 -11.40 11.58 4.18
N ASN A 178 -10.60 11.27 3.15
CA ASN A 178 -11.08 10.75 1.88
C ASN A 178 -10.40 9.43 1.55
N VAL A 179 -11.17 8.35 1.53
CA VAL A 179 -10.74 7.00 1.16
C VAL A 179 -11.51 6.61 -0.09
N LYS A 180 -10.84 6.63 -1.23
CA LYS A 180 -11.42 6.26 -2.51
C LYS A 180 -10.96 4.86 -2.89
N ASP A 181 -11.92 3.95 -3.09
CA ASP A 181 -11.70 2.67 -3.74
C ASP A 181 -11.57 2.89 -5.26
N ASN A 182 -10.45 2.47 -5.84
CA ASN A 182 -10.17 2.57 -7.28
C ASN A 182 -10.27 1.20 -7.99
N GLY A 183 -10.67 0.15 -7.29
CA GLY A 183 -10.93 -1.18 -7.82
C GLY A 183 -9.82 -2.19 -7.58
N THR A 184 -10.17 -3.45 -7.87
CA THR A 184 -9.29 -4.61 -7.72
C THR A 184 -8.23 -4.64 -8.82
N TYR A 185 -6.96 -4.78 -8.43
CA TYR A 185 -5.84 -4.85 -9.37
C TYR A 185 -5.12 -6.21 -9.34
N ILE A 186 -5.32 -6.99 -8.29
CA ILE A 186 -4.98 -8.42 -8.26
C ILE A 186 -6.24 -9.19 -7.89
N GLU A 187 -6.61 -10.15 -8.73
CA GLU A 187 -7.67 -11.10 -8.46
C GLU A 187 -7.24 -12.49 -8.92
N LEU A 188 -6.97 -13.39 -7.97
CA LEU A 188 -6.45 -14.72 -8.24
C LEU A 188 -7.41 -15.80 -7.73
N TYR A 189 -7.88 -16.65 -8.64
CA TYR A 189 -8.72 -17.80 -8.31
C TYR A 189 -7.87 -19.08 -8.27
N ASN A 190 -7.77 -19.70 -7.09
CA ASN A 190 -7.29 -21.07 -6.96
C ASN A 190 -8.18 -22.04 -7.76
N LYS A 191 -7.61 -23.16 -8.21
CA LYS A 191 -8.34 -24.26 -8.88
C LYS A 191 -9.49 -24.82 -8.03
N LYS A 192 -9.37 -24.77 -6.71
CA LYS A 192 -10.40 -25.25 -5.76
C LYS A 192 -11.51 -24.23 -5.46
N CYS A 193 -11.42 -23.01 -5.99
CA CYS A 193 -12.44 -21.98 -5.73
C CYS A 193 -13.77 -22.35 -6.40
N ALA A 194 -14.84 -22.50 -5.62
CA ALA A 194 -16.17 -22.82 -6.17
C ALA A 194 -16.67 -21.76 -7.17
N ASN A 195 -16.33 -20.50 -6.95
CA ASN A 195 -16.64 -19.37 -7.83
C ASN A 195 -15.61 -19.15 -8.94
N ASN A 196 -14.68 -20.10 -9.20
CA ASN A 196 -13.68 -19.93 -10.25
C ASN A 196 -14.38 -19.78 -11.62
N PRO A 197 -14.19 -18.65 -12.33
CA PRO A 197 -14.85 -18.42 -13.62
C PRO A 197 -14.51 -19.48 -14.67
N ARG A 198 -13.39 -20.18 -14.52
CA ARG A 198 -13.01 -21.30 -15.39
C ARG A 198 -13.85 -22.55 -15.13
N LEU A 199 -14.24 -22.84 -13.89
CA LEU A 199 -15.12 -23.97 -13.56
C LEU A 199 -16.55 -23.72 -14.03
N LEU A 200 -17.07 -22.51 -13.81
CA LEU A 200 -18.40 -22.10 -14.29
C LEU A 200 -18.55 -22.18 -15.82
N LYS A 201 -17.45 -21.98 -16.57
CA LYS A 201 -17.43 -22.14 -18.03
C LYS A 201 -17.42 -23.60 -18.48
N ILE A 202 -17.00 -24.54 -17.63
CA ILE A 202 -17.00 -25.98 -17.93
C ILE A 202 -18.40 -26.55 -17.68
N GLU A 203 -19.04 -26.23 -16.55
CA GLU A 203 -20.42 -26.65 -16.25
C GLU A 203 -21.40 -26.20 -17.33
N LYS A 204 -21.31 -24.94 -17.78
CA LYS A 204 -22.14 -24.43 -18.90
C LYS A 204 -21.89 -25.11 -20.25
N LYS A 205 -20.74 -25.75 -20.45
CA LYS A 205 -20.45 -26.53 -21.67
C LYS A 205 -20.90 -27.98 -21.57
N GLU A 206 -21.06 -28.51 -20.36
CA GLU A 206 -21.52 -29.88 -20.09
C GLU A 206 -23.04 -30.02 -20.00
N GLU A 207 -23.80 -28.91 -19.97
CA GLU A 207 -25.26 -28.98 -20.16
C GLU A 207 -25.57 -29.65 -21.52
N PRO A 208 -26.22 -30.83 -21.53
CA PRO A 208 -26.41 -31.59 -22.74
C PRO A 208 -27.35 -30.83 -23.68
N LYS A 209 -27.00 -30.83 -24.98
CA LYS A 209 -27.94 -30.48 -26.05
C LYS A 209 -29.22 -31.29 -25.84
N LYS A 210 -30.29 -30.60 -25.42
CA LYS A 210 -31.63 -31.19 -25.32
C LYS A 210 -31.96 -31.88 -26.64
N ASP A 211 -32.35 -33.13 -26.52
CA ASP A 211 -32.79 -34.06 -27.55
C ASP A 211 -33.33 -33.41 -28.83
N GLU A 212 -32.61 -33.55 -29.94
CA GLU A 212 -33.20 -33.36 -31.26
C GLU A 212 -34.16 -34.53 -31.58
N PRO A 213 -35.27 -34.29 -32.31
CA PRO A 213 -36.42 -35.17 -32.29
C PRO A 213 -36.19 -36.48 -33.03
N LYS A 214 -36.70 -37.58 -32.45
CA LYS A 214 -36.81 -38.91 -33.09
C LYS A 214 -37.32 -38.79 -34.53
N LYS A 215 -36.50 -39.22 -35.49
CA LYS A 215 -36.92 -39.49 -36.88
C LYS A 215 -38.13 -40.43 -36.88
N THR A 216 -39.28 -39.94 -37.35
CA THR A 216 -40.43 -40.76 -37.70
C THR A 216 -40.08 -41.67 -38.89
N SER A 217 -40.18 -42.97 -38.71
CA SER A 217 -40.11 -43.94 -39.81
C SER A 217 -41.37 -43.79 -40.68
N LYS A 218 -41.17 -43.52 -41.98
CA LYS A 218 -42.25 -43.60 -42.97
C LYS A 218 -42.66 -45.07 -43.12
N ARG A 219 -43.95 -45.35 -42.91
CA ARG A 219 -44.57 -46.66 -43.14
C ARG A 219 -45.08 -46.72 -44.59
N ARG A 220 -44.67 -47.80 -45.25
CA ARG A 220 -45.20 -48.52 -46.43
C ARG A 220 -46.09 -47.77 -47.43
#